data_AF-A0A4V6NJR6-F1
#
_entry.id   AF-A0A4V6NJR6-F1
#
_cell.length_a   1.000
_cell.length_b   1.000
_cell.length_c   1.000
_cell.angle_alpha   90.00
_cell.angle_beta   90.00
_cell.angle_gamma   90.00
#
_symmetry.space_group_name_H-M   'P 1'
#
loop_
_entity.id
_entity.type
_entity.pdbx_description
1 polymer ?
#
loop_
_entity_poly.entity_id
_entity_poly.type
_entity_poly.pdbx_seq_one_letter_code
_entity_poly.pdbx_strand_id
1 'polypeptide(L)'
;MFPVHDDSAGYDDLAARHVSVRRVLGLFAPYRIRIAGVAALMILASAIGLAGPFLLRAVIDVALPQHDLTLLLGLVAGMVAVALAAAAVGALQVVLTSRIGQAILHDLRVRLYAHLQSLSLGFFAGTRTGEVQSRIAGDISGLQSLMTETGSDLGRALSAVAMTAVAILILDWRLAVFVLLIVPGTVLISHRVAHLRETPTCRRWCRKPCRSRVSSWPVPWRAART
;
A
#
# COMPACT_ATOMS: atom_id res chain seq x y z
N MET A 1 -18.07 8.82 37.00
CA MET A 1 -17.06 9.37 36.06
C MET A 1 -15.78 8.60 36.33
N PHE A 2 -15.52 7.53 35.58
CA PHE A 2 -14.30 6.73 35.75
C PHE A 2 -13.18 7.34 34.90
N PRO A 3 -11.97 7.58 35.45
CA PRO A 3 -10.85 8.06 34.68
C PRO A 3 -10.32 6.92 33.80
N VAL A 4 -10.45 7.07 32.48
CA VAL A 4 -9.78 6.20 31.50
C VAL A 4 -8.31 6.62 31.48
N HIS A 5 -7.44 5.82 32.10
CA HIS A 5 -5.99 5.93 31.89
C HIS A 5 -5.68 5.50 30.45
N ASP A 6 -4.91 6.34 29.76
CA ASP A 6 -4.54 6.14 28.36
C ASP A 6 -3.33 5.18 28.29
N ASP A 7 -3.60 3.89 28.44
CA ASP A 7 -2.57 2.82 28.40
C ASP A 7 -2.11 2.50 26.95
N SER A 8 -2.63 3.22 25.94
CA SER A 8 -2.34 3.00 24.52
C SER A 8 -0.88 3.33 24.15
N ALA A 9 -0.32 4.39 24.74
CA ALA A 9 1.06 4.82 24.50
C ALA A 9 2.10 3.77 24.94
N GLY A 10 1.80 2.95 25.94
CA GLY A 10 2.67 1.85 26.36
C GLY A 10 2.59 0.64 25.43
N TYR A 11 1.43 0.41 24.81
CA TYR A 11 1.21 -0.73 23.91
C TYR A 11 1.99 -0.58 22.59
N ASP A 12 1.99 0.61 22.01
CA ASP A 12 2.71 0.93 20.76
C ASP A 12 4.24 0.84 20.95
N ASP A 13 4.74 1.27 22.11
CA ASP A 13 6.18 1.24 22.45
C ASP A 13 6.66 -0.19 22.78
N LEU A 14 5.77 -1.05 23.32
CA LEU A 14 6.02 -2.48 23.50
C LEU A 14 5.97 -3.27 22.17
N ALA A 15 5.07 -2.89 21.26
CA ALA A 15 4.98 -3.48 19.91
C ALA A 15 6.20 -3.12 19.05
N ALA A 16 6.71 -1.89 19.15
CA ALA A 16 7.90 -1.43 18.43
C ALA A 16 9.20 -2.12 18.89
N ARG A 17 9.29 -2.59 20.13
CA ARG A 17 10.53 -3.14 20.72
C ARG A 17 10.81 -4.62 20.48
N HIS A 18 9.84 -5.46 20.09
CA HIS A 18 10.03 -6.92 20.12
C HIS A 18 9.72 -7.70 18.83
N VAL A 19 9.31 -7.06 17.74
CA VAL A 19 9.14 -7.78 16.48
C VAL A 19 10.47 -7.77 15.72
N SER A 20 11.34 -8.73 16.03
CA SER A 20 12.58 -8.92 15.27
C SER A 20 12.24 -9.10 13.79
N VAL A 21 12.63 -8.12 12.96
CA VAL A 21 12.35 -8.08 11.52
C VAL A 21 12.78 -9.39 10.84
N ARG A 22 13.84 -10.01 11.37
CA ARG A 22 14.38 -11.31 10.96
C ARG A 22 13.42 -12.49 11.15
N ARG A 23 12.58 -12.50 12.19
CA ARG A 23 11.58 -13.57 12.45
C ARG A 23 10.34 -13.41 11.56
N VAL A 24 9.94 -12.18 11.28
CA VAL A 24 8.87 -11.87 10.29
C VAL A 24 9.35 -12.18 8.87
N LEU A 25 10.57 -11.78 8.50
CA LEU A 25 11.22 -12.13 7.23
C LEU A 25 11.41 -13.65 7.07
N GLY A 26 11.56 -14.40 8.17
CA GLY A 26 11.60 -15.86 8.18
C GLY A 26 10.30 -16.53 7.71
N LEU A 27 9.13 -15.90 7.94
CA LEU A 27 7.84 -16.39 7.41
C LEU A 27 7.71 -16.21 5.89
N PHE A 28 8.43 -15.26 5.29
CA PHE A 28 8.44 -15.02 3.84
C PHE A 28 9.48 -15.85 3.09
N ALA A 29 10.32 -16.61 3.81
CA ALA A 29 11.32 -17.50 3.24
C ALA A 29 10.79 -18.47 2.15
N PRO A 30 9.58 -19.05 2.22
CA PRO A 30 9.07 -19.89 1.13
C PRO A 30 8.61 -19.09 -0.11
N TYR A 31 8.34 -17.78 0.01
CA TYR A 31 7.87 -16.92 -1.08
C TYR A 31 8.96 -16.04 -1.70
N ARG A 32 10.22 -16.20 -1.27
CA ARG A 32 11.37 -15.37 -1.71
C ARG A 32 11.56 -15.28 -3.23
N ILE A 33 11.30 -16.35 -3.98
CA ILE A 33 11.39 -16.34 -5.46
C ILE A 33 10.28 -15.49 -6.07
N ARG A 34 9.06 -15.55 -5.51
CA ARG A 34 7.92 -14.74 -5.97
C ARG A 34 8.13 -13.26 -5.65
N ILE A 35 8.64 -12.96 -4.45
CA ILE A 35 9.00 -11.59 -4.03
C ILE A 35 10.13 -11.04 -4.91
N ALA A 36 11.17 -11.83 -5.18
CA ALA A 36 12.25 -11.42 -6.08
C ALA A 36 11.75 -11.15 -7.50
N GLY A 37 10.81 -11.96 -8.02
CA GLY A 37 10.17 -11.72 -9.30
C GLY A 37 9.39 -10.39 -9.34
N VAL A 38 8.63 -10.08 -8.30
CA VAL A 38 7.91 -8.79 -8.19
C VAL A 38 8.88 -7.62 -8.05
N ALA A 39 9.94 -7.75 -7.25
CA ALA A 39 10.97 -6.73 -7.09
C ALA A 39 11.73 -6.46 -8.41
N ALA A 40 12.07 -7.51 -9.16
CA ALA A 40 12.67 -7.38 -10.48
C ALA A 40 11.73 -6.66 -11.45
N LEU A 41 10.43 -6.97 -11.41
CA LEU A 41 9.42 -6.27 -12.22
C LEU A 41 9.27 -4.80 -11.83
N MET A 42 9.35 -4.47 -10.53
CA MET A 42 9.35 -3.08 -10.05
C MET A 42 10.54 -2.31 -10.59
N ILE A 43 11.74 -2.88 -10.51
CA ILE A 43 12.97 -2.26 -11.04
C ILE A 43 12.84 -2.06 -12.55
N LEU A 44 12.37 -3.07 -13.28
CA LEU A 44 12.15 -2.98 -14.73
C LEU A 44 11.13 -1.89 -15.08
N ALA A 45 10.00 -1.84 -14.39
CA ALA A 45 8.97 -0.83 -14.60
C ALA A 45 9.51 0.58 -14.33
N SER A 46 10.24 0.76 -13.23
CA SER A 46 10.89 2.03 -12.91
C SER A 46 11.93 2.42 -13.97
N ALA A 47 12.74 1.47 -14.46
CA ALA A 47 13.72 1.72 -15.52
C ALA A 47 13.08 2.13 -16.85
N ILE A 48 11.97 1.49 -17.25
CA ILE A 48 11.20 1.90 -18.43
C ILE A 48 10.61 3.30 -18.22
N GLY A 49 10.13 3.61 -17.00
CA GLY A 49 9.65 4.94 -16.65
C GLY A 49 10.69 6.05 -16.81
N LEU A 50 11.98 5.73 -16.66
CA LEU A 50 13.08 6.68 -16.92
C LEU A 50 13.24 6.99 -18.40
N ALA A 51 12.87 6.09 -19.32
CA ALA A 51 13.07 6.36 -20.74
C ALA A 51 12.29 7.61 -21.19
N GLY A 52 11.10 7.87 -20.64
CA GLY A 52 10.30 9.06 -20.95
C GLY A 52 11.07 10.39 -20.87
N PRO A 53 11.64 10.78 -19.71
CA PRO A 53 12.42 12.02 -19.60
C PRO A 53 13.69 12.05 -20.46
N PHE A 54 14.36 10.91 -20.69
CA PHE A 54 15.53 10.87 -21.58
C PHE A 54 15.14 11.08 -23.06
N LEU A 55 14.04 10.48 -23.52
CA LEU A 55 13.51 10.71 -24.86
C LEU A 55 13.06 12.17 -25.03
N LEU A 56 12.37 12.72 -24.03
CA LEU A 56 11.97 14.13 -24.05
C LEU A 56 13.18 15.06 -24.12
N ARG A 57 14.25 14.76 -23.37
CA ARG A 57 15.52 15.50 -23.46
C ARG A 57 16.10 15.45 -24.87
N ALA A 58 16.15 14.27 -25.52
CA ALA A 58 16.66 14.16 -26.88
C ALA A 58 15.83 14.96 -27.90
N VAL A 59 14.51 15.04 -27.70
CA VAL A 59 13.63 15.88 -28.53
C VAL A 59 13.96 17.36 -28.37
N ILE A 60 14.12 17.83 -27.13
CA ILE A 60 14.37 19.24 -26.81
C ILE A 60 15.79 19.68 -27.17
N ASP A 61 16.80 18.86 -26.82
CA ASP A 61 18.21 19.24 -26.93
C ASP A 61 18.78 18.99 -28.34
N VAL A 62 18.21 18.07 -29.13
CA VAL A 62 18.78 17.64 -30.41
C VAL A 62 17.80 17.81 -31.57
N ALA A 63 16.60 17.22 -31.48
CA ALA A 63 15.67 17.17 -32.62
C ALA A 63 15.12 18.55 -33.00
N LEU A 64 14.70 19.34 -32.00
CA LEU A 64 14.16 20.68 -32.21
C LEU A 64 15.23 21.68 -32.73
N PRO A 65 16.44 21.76 -32.15
CA PRO A 65 17.49 22.65 -32.67
C PRO A 65 17.93 22.32 -34.09
N GLN A 66 18.05 21.02 -34.43
CA GLN A 66 18.54 20.57 -35.74
C GLN A 66 17.46 20.56 -36.83
N HIS A 67 16.19 20.81 -36.49
CA HIS A 67 15.05 20.75 -37.41
C HIS A 67 14.93 19.41 -38.17
N ASP A 68 15.45 18.33 -37.60
CA ASP A 68 15.42 17.00 -38.20
C ASP A 68 14.09 16.30 -37.89
N LEU A 69 13.17 16.37 -38.86
CA LEU A 69 11.84 15.77 -38.76
C LEU A 69 11.89 14.24 -38.66
N THR A 70 12.88 13.61 -39.31
CA THR A 70 13.07 12.16 -39.28
C THR A 70 13.48 11.69 -37.88
N LEU A 71 14.43 12.37 -37.25
CA LEU A 71 14.86 12.09 -35.89
C LEU A 71 13.75 12.38 -34.87
N LEU A 72 12.98 13.46 -35.09
CA LEU A 72 11.81 13.79 -34.28
C LEU A 72 10.73 12.69 -34.34
N LEU A 73 10.36 12.24 -35.54
CA LEU A 73 9.40 11.14 -35.73
C LEU A 73 9.87 9.85 -35.08
N GLY A 74 11.17 9.52 -35.19
CA GLY A 74 11.78 8.37 -34.53
C GLY A 74 11.69 8.45 -32.99
N LEU A 75 11.98 9.61 -32.41
CA LEU A 75 11.88 9.84 -30.97
C LEU A 75 10.43 9.78 -30.48
N VAL A 76 9.49 10.39 -31.20
CA VAL A 76 8.05 10.34 -30.85
C VAL A 76 7.52 8.91 -30.93
N ALA A 77 7.87 8.16 -31.98
CA ALA A 77 7.54 6.74 -32.08
C ALA A 77 8.15 5.93 -30.92
N GLY A 78 9.39 6.25 -30.53
CA GLY A 78 10.04 5.70 -29.35
C GLY A 78 9.27 5.99 -28.06
N MET A 79 8.75 7.21 -27.87
CA MET A 79 7.94 7.56 -26.70
C MET A 79 6.65 6.75 -26.63
N VAL A 80 5.98 6.56 -27.76
CA VAL A 80 4.79 5.70 -27.84
C VAL A 80 5.14 4.25 -27.50
N ALA A 81 6.23 3.72 -28.07
CA ALA A 81 6.69 2.36 -27.79
C ALA A 81 7.04 2.16 -26.30
N VAL A 82 7.73 3.12 -25.69
CA VAL A 82 8.04 3.11 -24.25
C VAL A 82 6.76 3.17 -23.42
N ALA A 83 5.79 4.02 -23.78
CA ALA A 83 4.51 4.11 -23.07
C ALA A 83 3.72 2.79 -23.13
N LEU A 84 3.68 2.15 -24.29
CA LEU A 84 3.06 0.83 -24.46
C LEU A 84 3.79 -0.25 -23.65
N ALA A 85 5.13 -0.26 -23.66
CA ALA A 85 5.92 -1.17 -22.85
C ALA A 85 5.70 -0.96 -21.35
N ALA A 86 5.66 0.29 -20.89
CA ALA A 86 5.38 0.64 -19.51
C ALA A 86 3.98 0.15 -19.09
N ALA A 87 2.97 0.37 -19.93
CA ALA A 87 1.62 -0.11 -19.68
C ALA A 87 1.54 -1.65 -19.62
N ALA A 88 2.22 -2.35 -20.53
CA ALA A 88 2.26 -3.81 -20.56
C ALA A 88 2.95 -4.39 -19.32
N VAL A 89 4.11 -3.85 -18.95
CA VAL A 89 4.85 -4.27 -17.74
C VAL A 89 4.04 -3.95 -16.48
N GLY A 90 3.41 -2.78 -16.41
CA GLY A 90 2.52 -2.40 -15.31
C GLY A 90 1.33 -3.35 -15.16
N ALA A 91 0.66 -3.69 -16.26
CA ALA A 91 -0.43 -4.65 -16.26
C ALA A 91 0.03 -6.05 -15.80
N LEU A 92 1.16 -6.53 -16.32
CA LEU A 92 1.75 -7.81 -15.91
C LEU A 92 2.07 -7.81 -14.41
N GLN A 93 2.61 -6.71 -13.89
CA GLN A 93 2.90 -6.55 -12.47
C GLN A 93 1.64 -6.65 -11.60
N VAL A 94 0.55 -6.00 -12.00
CA VAL A 94 -0.73 -6.08 -11.28
C VAL A 94 -1.25 -7.51 -11.25
N VAL A 95 -1.23 -8.21 -12.39
CA VAL A 95 -1.71 -9.60 -12.49
C VAL A 95 -0.87 -10.53 -11.62
N LEU A 96 0.47 -10.44 -11.69
CA LEU A 96 1.35 -11.30 -10.89
C LEU A 96 1.17 -11.06 -9.39
N THR A 97 1.13 -9.79 -8.97
CA THR A 97 0.95 -9.41 -7.57
C THR A 97 -0.38 -9.94 -7.03
N SER A 98 -1.45 -9.79 -7.79
CA SER A 98 -2.77 -10.32 -7.44
C SER A 98 -2.77 -11.84 -7.31
N ARG A 99 -2.19 -12.57 -8.29
CA ARG A 99 -2.07 -14.03 -8.23
C ARG A 99 -1.28 -14.52 -7.01
N ILE A 100 -0.19 -13.83 -6.66
CA ILE A 100 0.62 -14.15 -5.48
C ILE A 100 -0.21 -13.93 -4.22
N GLY A 101 -0.89 -12.79 -4.09
CA GLY A 101 -1.75 -12.48 -2.96
C GLY A 101 -2.87 -13.51 -2.76
N GLN A 102 -3.51 -13.94 -3.84
CA GLN A 102 -4.54 -14.99 -3.80
C GLN A 102 -3.98 -16.35 -3.40
N ALA A 103 -2.80 -16.73 -3.91
CA ALA A 103 -2.16 -18.00 -3.54
C ALA A 103 -1.81 -18.05 -2.04
N ILE A 104 -1.30 -16.95 -1.48
CA ILE A 104 -1.00 -16.85 -0.05
C ILE A 104 -2.28 -16.98 0.78
N LEU A 105 -3.37 -16.30 0.38
CA LEU A 105 -4.65 -16.39 1.06
C LEU A 105 -5.23 -17.81 1.02
N HIS A 106 -5.11 -18.48 -0.12
CA HIS A 106 -5.57 -19.85 -0.28
C HIS A 106 -4.83 -20.79 0.68
N ASP A 107 -3.49 -20.73 0.73
CA ASP A 107 -2.69 -21.55 1.66
C ASP A 107 -3.08 -21.30 3.12
N LEU A 108 -3.33 -20.05 3.48
CA LEU A 108 -3.67 -19.66 4.84
C LEU A 108 -5.08 -20.15 5.22
N ARG A 109 -6.06 -20.07 4.31
CA ARG A 109 -7.39 -20.66 4.50
C ARG A 109 -7.31 -22.18 4.71
N VAL A 110 -6.54 -22.88 3.88
CA VAL A 110 -6.36 -24.34 3.99
C VAL A 110 -5.78 -24.72 5.35
N ARG A 111 -4.71 -24.05 5.80
CA ARG A 111 -4.10 -24.30 7.12
C ARG A 111 -5.04 -23.98 8.28
N LEU A 112 -5.81 -22.89 8.17
CA LEU A 112 -6.77 -22.51 9.19
C LEU A 112 -7.88 -23.56 9.33
N TYR A 113 -8.46 -24.01 8.21
CA TYR A 113 -9.50 -25.04 8.25
C TYR A 113 -8.97 -26.37 8.78
N ALA A 114 -7.77 -26.78 8.37
CA ALA A 114 -7.12 -27.98 8.91
C ALA A 114 -6.93 -27.88 10.43
N HIS A 115 -6.51 -26.71 10.94
CA HIS A 115 -6.36 -26.49 12.37
C HIS A 115 -7.70 -26.54 13.11
N LEU A 116 -8.73 -25.87 12.58
CA LEU A 116 -10.08 -25.88 13.16
C LEU A 116 -10.69 -27.28 13.21
N GLN A 117 -10.42 -28.13 12.21
CA GLN A 117 -10.87 -29.53 12.19
C GLN A 117 -10.10 -30.42 13.19
N SER A 118 -8.91 -30.01 13.63
CA SER A 118 -8.13 -30.74 14.64
C SER A 118 -8.45 -30.36 16.08
N LEU A 119 -9.26 -29.31 16.31
CA LEU A 119 -9.73 -28.97 17.66
C LEU A 119 -10.87 -29.89 18.11
N SER A 120 -10.83 -30.29 19.37
CA SER A 120 -11.81 -31.22 19.96
C SER A 120 -13.19 -30.58 20.15
N LEU A 121 -14.24 -31.41 20.15
CA LEU A 121 -15.64 -30.98 20.37
C LEU A 121 -15.86 -30.23 21.70
N GLY A 122 -14.97 -30.40 22.69
CA GLY A 122 -15.03 -29.69 23.97
C GLY A 122 -14.81 -28.17 23.87
N PHE A 123 -14.11 -27.68 22.83
CA PHE A 123 -13.92 -26.25 22.57
C PHE A 123 -15.17 -25.59 21.97
N PHE A 124 -15.95 -26.35 21.18
CA PHE A 124 -17.16 -25.86 20.50
C PHE A 124 -18.39 -25.72 21.41
N ALA A 125 -18.35 -26.28 22.63
CA ALA A 125 -19.46 -26.21 23.58
C ALA A 125 -19.52 -24.91 24.41
N GLY A 126 -18.44 -24.10 24.43
CA GLY A 126 -18.30 -22.98 25.38
C GLY A 126 -18.52 -21.56 24.86
N THR A 127 -18.49 -21.31 23.54
CA THR A 127 -18.52 -19.93 23.01
C THR A 127 -19.11 -19.87 21.61
N ARG A 128 -19.91 -18.82 21.31
CA ARG A 128 -20.54 -18.57 19.99
C ARG A 128 -19.49 -18.57 18.86
N THR A 129 -19.35 -19.70 18.19
CA THR A 129 -18.32 -20.03 17.19
C THR A 129 -18.27 -19.06 15.99
N GLY A 130 -19.37 -18.40 15.66
CA GLY A 130 -19.48 -17.51 14.50
C GLY A 130 -18.75 -16.17 14.63
N GLU A 131 -18.61 -15.61 15.85
CA GLU A 131 -17.93 -14.32 16.06
C GLU A 131 -16.41 -14.44 15.97
N VAL A 132 -15.86 -15.55 16.48
CA VAL A 132 -14.42 -15.83 16.44
C VAL A 132 -13.97 -16.11 15.00
N GLN A 133 -14.76 -16.86 14.24
CA GLN A 133 -14.45 -17.17 12.84
C GLN A 133 -14.53 -15.92 11.94
N SER A 134 -15.49 -15.02 12.17
CA SER A 134 -15.63 -13.76 11.43
C SER A 134 -14.50 -12.76 11.74
N ARG A 135 -14.10 -12.64 13.02
CA ARG A 135 -12.95 -11.78 13.40
C ARG A 135 -11.65 -12.29 12.82
N ILE A 136 -11.37 -13.59 12.93
CA ILE A 136 -10.14 -14.16 12.39
C ILE A 136 -10.08 -14.04 10.86
N ALA A 137 -11.18 -14.32 10.14
CA ALA A 137 -11.22 -14.16 8.69
C ALA A 137 -11.08 -12.70 8.25
N GLY A 138 -11.68 -11.77 9.00
CA GLY A 138 -11.54 -10.32 8.77
C GLY A 138 -10.12 -9.82 9.05
N ASP A 139 -9.52 -10.23 10.17
CA ASP A 139 -8.18 -9.86 10.58
C ASP A 139 -7.12 -10.41 9.61
N ILE A 140 -7.30 -11.63 9.11
CA ILE A 140 -6.44 -12.22 8.06
C ILE A 140 -6.54 -11.44 6.76
N SER A 141 -7.76 -11.10 6.32
CA SER A 141 -7.96 -10.32 5.10
C SER A 141 -7.38 -8.91 5.24
N GLY A 142 -7.52 -8.29 6.41
CA GLY A 142 -6.91 -7.00 6.73
C GLY A 142 -5.39 -7.06 6.71
N LEU A 143 -4.80 -8.06 7.38
CA LEU A 143 -3.35 -8.27 7.39
C LEU A 143 -2.81 -8.57 5.98
N GLN A 144 -3.56 -9.30 5.16
CA GLN A 144 -3.24 -9.60 3.77
C GLN A 144 -3.21 -8.33 2.90
N SER A 145 -4.24 -7.48 3.00
CA SER A 145 -4.29 -6.21 2.27
C SER A 145 -3.12 -5.32 2.67
N LEU A 146 -2.82 -5.19 3.97
CA LEU A 146 -1.66 -4.43 4.44
C LEU A 146 -0.33 -4.99 3.90
N MET A 147 -0.15 -6.31 3.91
CA MET A 147 1.10 -6.91 3.44
C MET A 147 1.25 -6.84 1.91
N THR A 148 0.17 -7.05 1.17
CA THR A 148 0.22 -7.19 -0.30
C THR A 148 0.12 -5.84 -0.98
N GLU A 149 -0.85 -5.00 -0.59
CA GLU A 149 -1.06 -3.70 -1.20
C GLU A 149 -0.03 -2.70 -0.66
N THR A 150 0.06 -2.52 0.66
CA THR A 150 1.00 -1.54 1.24
C THR A 150 2.45 -1.94 1.00
N GLY A 151 2.77 -3.24 1.09
CA GLY A 151 4.12 -3.74 0.79
C GLY A 151 4.52 -3.54 -0.67
N SER A 152 3.60 -3.82 -1.61
CA SER A 152 3.86 -3.63 -3.04
C SER A 152 3.92 -2.15 -3.42
N ASP A 153 3.07 -1.32 -2.84
CA ASP A 153 3.06 0.11 -3.13
C ASP A 153 4.28 0.81 -2.53
N LEU A 154 4.71 0.42 -1.33
CA LEU A 154 5.97 0.90 -0.76
C LEU A 154 7.17 0.48 -1.62
N GLY A 155 7.20 -0.78 -2.08
CA GLY A 155 8.25 -1.26 -2.98
C GLY A 155 8.32 -0.47 -4.29
N ARG A 156 7.16 -0.21 -4.91
CA ARG A 156 7.05 0.63 -6.11
C ARG A 156 7.50 2.07 -5.86
N ALA A 157 7.06 2.67 -4.76
CA ALA A 157 7.41 4.04 -4.43
C ALA A 157 8.92 4.17 -4.19
N LEU A 158 9.51 3.25 -3.41
CA LEU A 158 10.95 3.22 -3.16
C LEU A 158 11.76 2.96 -4.44
N SER A 159 11.34 2.01 -5.29
CA SER A 159 12.02 1.75 -6.56
C SER A 159 11.95 2.95 -7.50
N ALA A 160 10.78 3.61 -7.58
CA ALA A 160 10.61 4.82 -8.37
C ALA A 160 11.52 5.94 -7.87
N VAL A 161 11.49 6.24 -6.57
CA VAL A 161 12.36 7.28 -5.97
C VAL A 161 13.83 6.98 -6.20
N ALA A 162 14.27 5.74 -5.96
CA ALA A 162 15.66 5.35 -6.16
C ALA A 162 16.09 5.50 -7.62
N MET A 163 15.28 5.01 -8.56
CA MET A 163 15.59 5.12 -9.99
C MET A 163 15.54 6.57 -10.48
N THR A 164 14.58 7.38 -10.02
CA THR A 164 14.54 8.81 -10.35
C THR A 164 15.75 9.56 -9.78
N ALA A 165 16.18 9.25 -8.55
CA ALA A 165 17.39 9.85 -7.98
C ALA A 165 18.62 9.52 -8.84
N VAL A 166 18.79 8.26 -9.24
CA VAL A 166 19.85 7.82 -10.17
C VAL A 166 19.74 8.54 -11.51
N ALA A 167 18.52 8.71 -12.05
CA ALA A 167 18.29 9.42 -13.31
C ALA A 167 18.79 10.86 -13.24
N ILE A 168 18.41 11.59 -12.19
CA ILE A 168 18.77 13.01 -12.01
C ILE A 168 20.29 13.13 -11.80
N LEU A 169 20.91 12.22 -11.05
CA LEU A 169 22.36 12.15 -10.87
C LEU A 169 23.11 11.97 -12.19
N ILE A 170 22.58 11.13 -13.10
CA ILE A 170 23.16 10.91 -14.44
C ILE A 170 22.93 12.12 -15.35
N LEU A 171 21.77 12.79 -15.22
CA LEU A 171 21.39 13.89 -16.10
C LEU A 171 22.19 15.17 -15.81
N ASP A 172 22.21 15.61 -14.54
CA ASP A 172 22.99 16.74 -14.06
C ASP A 172 23.06 16.71 -12.52
N TRP A 173 24.27 16.53 -11.98
CA TRP A 173 24.50 16.50 -10.53
C TRP A 173 24.12 17.81 -9.83
N ARG A 174 24.10 18.95 -10.54
CA ARG A 174 23.71 20.25 -9.98
C ARG A 174 22.20 20.31 -9.71
N LEU A 175 21.39 19.75 -10.62
CA LEU A 175 19.95 19.60 -10.43
C LEU A 175 19.64 18.63 -9.28
N ALA A 176 20.42 17.56 -9.14
CA ALA A 176 20.28 16.61 -8.03
C ALA A 176 20.43 17.30 -6.67
N VAL A 177 21.47 18.13 -6.49
CA VAL A 177 21.71 18.87 -5.24
C VAL A 177 20.59 19.88 -4.96
N PHE A 178 20.08 20.54 -5.99
CA PHE A 178 18.98 21.50 -5.85
C PHE A 178 17.69 20.83 -5.38
N VAL A 179 17.33 19.68 -5.98
CA VAL A 179 16.17 18.88 -5.56
C VAL A 179 16.37 18.31 -4.15
N LEU A 180 17.57 17.82 -3.84
CA LEU A 180 17.92 17.30 -2.51
C LEU A 180 17.78 18.36 -1.41
N LEU A 181 17.95 19.64 -1.74
CA LEU A 181 17.74 20.76 -0.82
C LEU A 181 16.26 21.14 -0.66
N ILE A 182 15.49 21.10 -1.76
CA ILE A 182 14.07 21.54 -1.78
C ILE A 182 13.12 20.52 -1.16
N VAL A 183 13.31 19.23 -1.48
CA VAL A 183 12.44 18.13 -0.99
C VAL A 183 12.33 18.09 0.54
N PRO A 184 13.42 18.13 1.34
CA PRO A 184 13.27 18.16 2.79
C PRO A 184 12.54 19.42 3.27
N GLY A 185 12.73 20.56 2.59
CA GLY A 185 11.99 21.79 2.88
C GLY A 185 10.48 21.64 2.72
N THR A 186 10.03 21.04 1.62
CA THR A 186 8.59 20.83 1.37
C THR A 186 7.99 19.79 2.30
N VAL A 187 8.72 18.73 2.63
CA VAL A 187 8.30 17.71 3.62
C VAL A 187 8.14 18.34 5.00
N LEU A 188 9.09 19.16 5.44
CA LEU A 188 9.01 19.87 6.72
C LEU A 188 7.78 20.78 6.79
N ILE A 189 7.51 21.55 5.74
CA ILE A 189 6.32 22.42 5.66
C ILE A 189 5.04 21.58 5.71
N SER A 190 4.99 20.48 4.96
CA SER A 190 3.83 19.60 4.91
C SER A 190 3.56 18.93 6.27
N HIS A 191 4.60 18.47 6.96
CA HIS A 191 4.48 17.93 8.32
C HIS A 191 4.01 18.96 9.33
N ARG A 192 4.48 20.20 9.23
CA ARG A 192 4.01 21.31 10.07
C ARG A 192 2.52 21.57 9.85
N VAL A 193 2.09 21.62 8.59
CA VAL A 193 0.67 21.84 8.24
C VAL A 193 -0.20 20.64 8.64
N ALA A 194 0.31 19.40 8.56
CA ALA A 194 -0.39 18.19 8.99
C ALA A 194 -0.68 18.21 10.50
N HIS A 195 0.32 18.49 11.33
CA HIS A 195 0.13 18.58 12.78
C HIS A 195 -0.82 19.71 13.19
N LEU A 196 -0.87 20.82 12.44
CA LEU A 196 -1.83 21.89 12.70
C LEU A 196 -3.28 21.49 12.39
N ARG A 197 -3.51 20.49 11.51
CA ARG A 197 -4.86 20.03 11.10
C ARG A 197 -5.45 18.94 11.99
N GLU A 198 -4.66 18.29 12.85
CA GLU A 198 -5.12 17.22 13.74
C GLU A 198 -5.91 17.77 14.95
N THR A 199 -5.58 18.97 15.40
CA THR A 199 -6.17 19.58 16.62
C THR A 199 -7.64 20.07 16.49
N PRO A 200 -8.15 20.56 15.33
CA PRO A 200 -9.51 21.08 15.25
C PRO A 200 -10.59 20.00 15.03
N THR A 201 -10.23 18.89 14.39
CA THR A 201 -11.20 17.85 13.95
C THR A 201 -11.70 17.03 15.14
N CYS A 202 -10.81 16.66 16.05
CA CYS A 202 -11.17 15.93 17.28
C CYS A 202 -12.08 16.78 18.19
N ARG A 203 -11.82 18.09 18.29
CA ARG A 203 -12.68 19.03 19.04
C ARG A 203 -14.11 19.13 18.46
N ARG A 204 -14.30 19.01 17.14
CA ARG A 204 -15.65 19.01 16.53
C ARG A 204 -16.43 17.72 16.79
N TRP A 205 -15.75 16.56 16.84
CA TRP A 205 -16.39 15.28 17.16
C TRP A 205 -16.75 15.17 18.64
N CYS A 206 -15.92 15.66 19.56
CA CYS A 206 -16.24 15.71 20.99
C CYS A 206 -17.35 16.71 21.35
N ARG A 207 -17.63 17.71 20.49
CA ARG A 207 -18.64 18.75 20.76
C ARG A 207 -20.03 18.41 20.22
N LYS A 208 -20.20 17.33 19.45
CA LYS A 208 -21.53 16.85 19.07
C LYS A 208 -22.13 16.15 20.29
N PRO A 209 -23.20 16.67 20.90
CA PRO A 209 -23.88 15.95 21.96
C PRO A 209 -24.37 14.62 21.39
N CYS A 210 -23.97 13.51 22.01
CA CYS A 210 -24.61 12.22 21.82
C CYS A 210 -26.06 12.35 22.31
N ARG A 211 -26.93 12.90 21.46
CA ARG A 211 -28.37 12.90 21.71
C ARG A 211 -28.84 11.48 21.41
N SER A 212 -28.76 10.63 22.43
CA SER A 212 -29.45 9.35 22.49
C SER A 212 -30.93 9.58 22.16
N ARG A 213 -31.32 9.32 20.92
CA ARG A 213 -32.72 9.13 20.55
C ARG A 213 -32.96 7.64 20.39
N VAL A 214 -32.88 6.94 21.52
CA VAL A 214 -33.56 5.66 21.71
C VAL A 214 -35.01 6.01 21.97
N SER A 215 -35.85 6.06 20.94
CA SER A 215 -37.31 6.02 21.11
C SER A 215 -37.99 5.56 19.83
N SER A 216 -38.56 4.36 19.92
CA SER A 216 -39.76 3.87 19.21
C SER A 216 -39.76 3.90 17.68
N TRP A 217 -39.34 2.79 17.07
CA TRP A 217 -39.89 2.35 15.79
C TRP A 217 -41.05 1.39 16.07
N PRO A 218 -42.29 1.65 15.60
CA PRO A 218 -43.38 0.69 15.69
C PRO A 218 -43.18 -0.40 14.63
N VAL A 219 -43.31 -1.66 15.06
CA VAL A 219 -43.14 -2.88 14.26
C VAL A 219 -44.49 -3.21 13.59
N PRO A 220 -44.66 -3.14 12.25
CA PRO A 220 -45.97 -3.25 11.61
C PRO A 220 -46.27 -4.66 11.05
N TRP A 221 -46.14 -5.73 11.83
CA TRP A 221 -46.34 -7.11 11.32
C TRP A 221 -47.31 -7.99 12.12
N ARG A 222 -48.24 -7.41 12.89
CA ARG A 222 -49.36 -8.16 13.51
C ARG A 222 -50.71 -7.55 13.16
N ALA A 223 -51.23 -7.86 11.98
CA ALA A 223 -52.67 -7.85 11.67
C ALA A 223 -52.90 -8.44 10.27
N ALA A 224 -53.00 -9.77 10.16
CA ALA A 224 -53.64 -10.47 9.05
C ALA A 224 -53.74 -11.96 9.41
N ARG A 225 -54.61 -12.28 10.37
CA ARG A 225 -55.03 -13.66 10.64
C ARG A 225 -56.44 -13.64 11.24
N THR A 226 -57.42 -13.42 10.36
CA THR A 226 -58.82 -13.84 10.46
C THR A 226 -59.40 -13.75 9.06
#